data_AF-A0AAJ1EJ65-F1
#
_entry.id   AF-A0AAJ1EJ65-F1
#
_cell.length_a   1.000
_cell.length_b   1.000
_cell.length_c   1.000
_cell.angle_alpha   90.00
_cell.angle_beta   90.00
_cell.angle_gamma   90.00
#
_symmetry.space_group_name_H-M   'P 1'
#
loop_
_entity.id
_entity.type
_entity.pdbx_description
1 polymer ?
#
loop_
_entity_poly.entity_id
_entity_poly.type
_entity_poly.pdbx_seq_one_letter_code
_entity_poly.pdbx_strand_id
1 'polypeptide(L)'
;MKAVPLLRRRVVVAVDAFVEMVIWQIPEPVPPSTHELKYRLAYVVGGKCVLRYDNERGTGDHRHAEAAQEPYNFSTPDQLMADFESDVARWNHEHGRA
;
A
#
# COMPACT_ATOMS: atom_id res chain seq x y z
N MET A 1 12.33 -0.04 -21.33
CA MET A 1 10.95 0.49 -21.27
C MET A 1 10.88 1.56 -20.18
N LYS A 2 9.88 2.45 -20.20
CA LYS A 2 9.64 3.43 -19.10
C LYS A 2 8.53 2.89 -18.17
N ALA A 3 8.47 3.39 -16.94
CA ALA A 3 7.40 3.03 -16.01
C ALA A 3 6.02 3.49 -16.55
N VAL A 4 5.02 2.61 -16.48
CA VAL A 4 3.65 2.84 -16.93
C VAL A 4 2.73 2.87 -15.72
N PRO A 5 1.95 3.95 -15.49
CA PRO A 5 0.97 3.96 -14.40
C PRO A 5 -0.17 2.99 -14.72
N LEU A 6 -0.42 2.04 -13.82
CA LEU A 6 -1.55 1.10 -13.89
C LEU A 6 -2.74 1.59 -13.07
N LEU A 7 -2.46 2.10 -11.87
CA LEU A 7 -3.46 2.65 -10.96
C LEU A 7 -2.94 3.93 -10.34
N ARG A 8 -3.78 4.96 -10.29
CA ARG A 8 -3.55 6.16 -9.47
C ARG A 8 -4.88 6.69 -8.98
N ARG A 9 -5.24 6.33 -7.75
CA ARG A 9 -6.54 6.65 -7.18
C ARG A 9 -6.39 7.17 -5.76
N ARG A 10 -7.14 8.22 -5.44
CA ARG A 10 -7.40 8.65 -4.06
C ARG A 10 -8.90 8.53 -3.81
N VAL A 11 -9.29 7.92 -2.69
CA VAL A 11 -10.68 7.78 -2.27
C VAL A 11 -10.82 8.34 -0.88
N VAL A 12 -11.67 9.36 -0.72
CA VAL A 12 -12.07 9.87 0.59
C VAL A 12 -13.05 8.86 1.19
N VAL A 13 -12.72 8.33 2.36
CA VAL A 13 -13.52 7.28 3.04
C VAL A 13 -14.19 7.78 4.31
N ALA A 14 -13.71 8.90 4.88
CA ALA A 14 -14.37 9.63 5.95
C ALA A 14 -13.98 11.12 5.90
N VAL A 15 -14.60 11.95 6.73
CA VAL A 15 -14.33 13.41 6.82
C VAL A 15 -12.83 13.70 7.05
N ASP A 16 -12.16 12.86 7.84
CA ASP A 16 -10.77 12.98 8.23
C ASP A 16 -9.89 11.87 7.65
N ALA A 17 -10.40 11.05 6.71
CA ALA A 17 -9.69 9.88 6.22
C ALA A 17 -9.80 9.64 4.71
N PHE A 18 -8.69 9.20 4.11
CA PHE A 18 -8.64 8.78 2.71
C PHE A 18 -7.64 7.64 2.50
N VAL A 19 -7.87 6.85 1.46
CA VAL A 19 -6.87 5.93 0.91
C VAL A 19 -6.28 6.52 -0.37
N GLU A 20 -4.97 6.34 -0.56
CA GLU A 20 -4.27 6.68 -1.79
C GLU A 20 -3.52 5.46 -2.29
N MET A 21 -3.76 5.08 -3.55
CA MET A 21 -3.24 3.87 -4.15
C MET A 21 -2.61 4.22 -5.48
N VAL A 22 -1.32 3.93 -5.61
CA VAL A 22 -0.57 4.14 -6.84
C VAL A 22 0.23 2.90 -7.17
N ILE A 23 0.05 2.38 -8.38
CA ILE A 23 0.72 1.19 -8.90
C ILE A 23 1.26 1.53 -10.29
N TRP A 24 2.52 1.18 -10.51
CA TRP A 24 3.20 1.31 -11.79
C TRP A 24 3.73 -0.05 -12.24
N GLN A 25 3.61 -0.35 -13.53
CA GLN A 25 4.45 -1.36 -14.16
C GLN A 25 5.81 -0.74 -14.47
N ILE A 26 6.88 -1.41 -14.08
CA ILE A 26 8.26 -0.95 -14.25
C ILE A 26 9.03 -1.92 -15.15
N PRO A 27 10.04 -1.46 -15.91
CA PRO A 27 10.77 -2.30 -16.85
C PRO A 27 11.67 -3.36 -16.17
N GLU A 28 12.06 -3.12 -14.92
CA GLU A 28 12.93 -3.99 -14.14
C GLU A 28 12.43 -3.98 -12.70
N PRO A 29 12.41 -5.12 -11.99
CA PRO A 29 12.02 -5.19 -10.59
C PRO A 29 12.82 -4.24 -9.70
N VAL A 30 12.23 -3.80 -8.58
CA VAL A 30 12.93 -3.05 -7.54
C VAL A 30 13.58 -4.04 -6.57
N PRO A 31 14.90 -4.29 -6.59
CA PRO A 31 15.48 -5.31 -5.71
C PRO A 31 15.33 -4.92 -4.24
N PRO A 32 15.01 -5.87 -3.34
CA PRO A 32 14.93 -7.33 -3.57
C PRO A 32 13.61 -7.87 -4.15
N SER A 33 12.59 -7.04 -4.41
CA SER A 33 11.37 -7.50 -5.09
C SER A 33 11.69 -8.11 -6.46
N THR A 34 10.98 -9.17 -6.83
CA THR A 34 11.24 -9.97 -8.03
C THR A 34 10.20 -9.78 -9.14
N HIS A 35 9.28 -8.84 -8.96
CA HIS A 35 8.20 -8.54 -9.91
C HIS A 35 8.31 -7.14 -10.50
N GLU A 36 7.69 -6.95 -11.66
CA GLU A 36 7.73 -5.72 -12.47
C GLU A 36 6.72 -4.65 -12.00
N LEU A 37 6.46 -4.58 -10.70
CA LEU A 37 5.54 -3.59 -10.14
C LEU A 37 6.25 -2.73 -9.11
N LYS A 38 6.00 -1.43 -9.18
CA LYS A 38 6.24 -0.50 -8.09
C LYS A 38 4.90 -0.07 -7.53
N TYR A 39 4.74 -0.05 -6.23
CA TYR A 39 3.47 0.38 -5.63
C TYR A 39 3.67 1.22 -4.37
N ARG A 40 2.65 2.01 -4.06
CA ARG A 40 2.46 2.72 -2.81
C ARG A 40 0.96 2.80 -2.53
N LEU A 41 0.50 2.10 -1.51
CA LEU A 41 -0.85 2.18 -0.98
C LEU A 41 -0.75 2.76 0.42
N ALA A 42 -1.55 3.78 0.73
CA ALA A 42 -1.50 4.50 2.01
C ALA A 42 -2.90 4.76 2.52
N TYR A 43 -3.13 4.48 3.80
CA TYR A 43 -4.32 4.90 4.52
C TYR A 43 -3.96 6.03 5.46
N VAL A 44 -4.62 7.17 5.28
CA VAL A 44 -4.35 8.40 6.03
C VAL A 44 -5.58 8.78 6.84
N VAL A 45 -5.38 9.01 8.14
CA VAL A 45 -6.42 9.38 9.10
C VAL A 45 -5.94 10.55 9.94
N GLY A 46 -6.72 11.63 10.03
CA GLY A 46 -6.34 12.83 10.76
C GLY A 46 -5.01 13.44 10.27
N GLY A 47 -4.70 13.28 8.98
CA GLY A 47 -3.44 13.71 8.38
C GLY A 47 -2.22 12.81 8.66
N LYS A 48 -2.38 11.68 9.36
CA LYS A 48 -1.31 10.71 9.64
C LYS A 48 -1.46 9.47 8.77
N CYS A 49 -0.37 9.00 8.19
CA CYS A 49 -0.34 7.71 7.49
C CYS A 49 -0.31 6.60 8.53
N VAL A 50 -1.42 5.87 8.68
CA VAL A 50 -1.59 4.83 9.70
C VAL A 50 -1.32 3.42 9.17
N LEU A 51 -1.49 3.23 7.86
CA LEU A 51 -1.10 2.03 7.14
C LEU A 51 -0.41 2.40 5.83
N ARG A 52 0.63 1.67 5.45
CA ARG A 52 1.29 1.82 4.16
C ARG A 52 1.79 0.49 3.63
N TYR A 53 1.59 0.24 2.35
CA TYR A 53 2.23 -0.84 1.61
C TYR A 53 3.08 -0.21 0.52
N ASP A 54 4.36 -0.51 0.48
CA ASP A 54 5.27 -0.06 -0.58
C ASP A 54 6.38 -1.08 -0.85
N ASN A 55 7.07 -0.88 -1.97
CA ASN A 55 8.26 -1.63 -2.29
C ASN A 55 9.41 -0.70 -2.69
N GLU A 56 10.36 -0.55 -1.76
CA GLU A 56 11.52 0.33 -1.90
C GLU A 56 12.80 -0.46 -2.12
N ARG A 57 13.74 0.16 -2.83
CA ARG A 57 15.05 -0.46 -3.10
C ARG A 57 15.76 -0.70 -1.77
N GLY A 58 16.16 -1.93 -1.52
CA GLY A 58 16.88 -2.35 -0.31
C GLY A 58 16.01 -3.01 0.76
N THR A 59 14.70 -2.73 0.81
CA THR A 59 13.76 -3.37 1.75
C THR A 59 12.82 -4.37 1.07
N GLY A 60 12.48 -4.12 -0.21
CA GLY A 60 11.55 -4.94 -0.96
C GLY A 60 10.12 -4.64 -0.56
N ASP A 61 9.25 -5.61 -0.74
CA ASP A 61 7.84 -5.52 -0.42
C ASP A 61 7.65 -5.51 1.10
N HIS A 62 7.00 -4.47 1.62
CA HIS A 62 6.75 -4.34 3.04
C HIS A 62 5.46 -3.58 3.34
N ARG A 63 4.95 -3.84 4.54
CA ARG A 63 3.82 -3.11 5.11
C ARG A 63 4.27 -2.38 6.38
N HIS A 64 3.69 -1.21 6.57
CA HIS A 64 3.80 -0.40 7.78
C HIS A 64 2.41 -0.35 8.39
N ALA A 65 2.29 -0.74 9.65
CA ALA A 65 1.09 -0.54 10.44
C ALA A 65 1.51 0.09 11.77
N GLU A 66 1.04 1.30 12.02
CA GLU A 66 1.43 2.09 13.20
C GLU A 66 2.96 2.22 13.36
N ALA A 67 3.53 1.56 14.37
CA ALA A 67 4.97 1.55 14.69
C ALA A 67 5.69 0.28 14.20
N ALA A 68 4.98 -0.66 13.58
CA ALA A 68 5.54 -1.91 13.09
C ALA A 68 5.78 -1.84 11.57
N GLN A 69 6.97 -2.27 11.16
CA GLN A 69 7.31 -2.52 9.77
C GLN A 69 7.58 -4.02 9.61
N GLU A 70 6.90 -4.65 8.66
CA GLU A 70 7.01 -6.08 8.41
C GLU A 70 7.21 -6.36 6.92
N PRO A 71 8.03 -7.36 6.55
CA PRO A 71 8.08 -7.86 5.18
C PRO A 71 6.68 -8.28 4.71
N TYR A 72 6.37 -7.96 3.46
CA TYR A 72 5.12 -8.35 2.81
C TYR A 72 5.42 -9.34 1.68
N ASN A 73 4.81 -10.51 1.72
CA ASN A 73 4.99 -11.52 0.68
C ASN A 73 4.06 -11.22 -0.49
N PHE A 74 4.52 -10.40 -1.43
CA PHE A 74 3.76 -10.08 -2.63
C PHE A 74 3.40 -11.35 -3.43
N SER A 75 2.14 -11.44 -3.89
CA SER A 75 1.69 -12.51 -4.79
C SER A 75 1.12 -11.95 -6.10
N THR A 76 0.04 -11.18 -6.04
CA THR A 76 -0.63 -10.57 -7.19
C THR A 76 -1.13 -9.16 -6.84
N PRO A 77 -1.38 -8.30 -7.85
CA PRO A 77 -2.00 -6.99 -7.61
C PRO A 77 -3.35 -7.10 -6.89
N ASP A 78 -4.17 -8.10 -7.22
CA ASP A 78 -5.47 -8.30 -6.59
C ASP A 78 -5.34 -8.68 -5.12
N GLN A 79 -4.37 -9.54 -4.77
CA GLN A 79 -4.09 -9.87 -3.37
C GLN A 79 -3.54 -8.68 -2.60
N LEU A 80 -2.65 -7.87 -3.21
CA LEU A 80 -2.15 -6.63 -2.61
C LEU A 80 -3.29 -5.67 -2.26
N MET A 81 -4.27 -5.52 -3.15
CA MET A 81 -5.45 -4.70 -2.91
C MET A 81 -6.33 -5.27 -1.79
N ALA A 82 -6.61 -6.58 -1.82
CA ALA A 82 -7.42 -7.26 -0.81
C ALA A 82 -6.79 -7.20 0.59
N ASP A 83 -5.48 -7.42 0.69
CA ASP A 83 -4.74 -7.35 1.95
C ASP A 83 -4.75 -5.92 2.51
N PHE A 84 -4.52 -4.92 1.65
CA PHE A 84 -4.57 -3.52 2.05
C PHE A 84 -5.97 -3.11 2.54
N GLU A 85 -7.03 -3.47 1.82
CA GLU A 85 -8.41 -3.20 2.25
C GLU A 85 -8.76 -3.91 3.56
N SER A 86 -8.32 -5.16 3.74
CA SER A 86 -8.51 -5.90 4.99
C SER A 86 -7.80 -5.24 6.16
N ASP A 87 -6.56 -4.75 5.97
CA ASP A 87 -5.83 -4.03 7.02
C ASP A 87 -6.47 -2.68 7.35
N VAL A 88 -7.02 -1.96 6.35
CA VAL A 88 -7.80 -0.73 6.56
C VAL A 88 -9.04 -1.01 7.41
N ALA A 89 -9.77 -2.07 7.09
CA ALA A 89 -10.95 -2.48 7.86
C ALA A 89 -10.57 -2.88 9.29
N ARG A 90 -9.50 -3.67 9.46
CA ARG A 90 -8.98 -4.05 10.79
C ARG A 90 -8.60 -2.82 11.61
N TRP A 91 -7.83 -1.90 11.03
CA TRP A 91 -7.39 -0.70 11.74
C TRP A 91 -8.56 0.17 12.19
N ASN A 92 -9.57 0.36 11.33
CA ASN A 92 -10.78 1.11 11.69
C ASN A 92 -11.54 0.45 12.84
N HIS A 93 -11.67 -0.88 12.83
CA HIS A 93 -12.29 -1.63 13.92
C HIS A 93 -11.52 -1.46 15.23
N GLU A 94 -10.18 -1.63 15.21
CA GLU A 94 -9.30 -1.47 16.38
C GLU A 94 -9.33 -0.04 16.95
N HIS A 95 -9.62 0.97 16.12
CA HIS A 95 -9.65 2.38 16.50
C HIS A 95 -11.06 2.95 16.69
N GLY A 96 -12.10 2.11 16.67
CA GLY A 96 -13.49 2.53 16.91
C GLY A 96 -14.08 3.45 15.83
N ARG A 97 -13.70 3.23 14.57
CA ARG A 97 -14.11 4.03 13.39
C ARG A 97 -15.01 3.25 12.41
N ALA A 98 -15.60 2.15 12.86
CA ALA A 98 -16.51 1.29 12.10
C ALA A 98 -17.95 1.80 12.14
#